data_AF-A0AA43CM24-F1
#
_entry.id   AF-A0AA43CM24-F1
#
_cell.length_a   1.000
_cell.length_b   1.000
_cell.length_c   1.000
_cell.angle_alpha   90.00
_cell.angle_beta   90.00
_cell.angle_gamma   90.00
#
_symmetry.space_group_name_H-M   'P 1'
#
loop_
_entity.id
_entity.type
_entity.pdbx_description
1 polymer ?
#
loop_
_entity_poly.entity_id
_entity_poly.type
_entity_poly.pdbx_seq_one_letter_code
_entity_poly.pdbx_strand_id
1 'polypeptide(L)'
;MVKSIGQTFGLLVILILYGSSSTVRSELVVNELMVNEPGRSTSLEWIELYVDSTGVVVLDDYQLLVDDELVTIPRGWRLEPDSYLIICRKLVSSDGSASFETRWGDGSGIWGDTPDEAAMTLPPVASFSLVNTGGSVAIYRQDVMVSAMSWSEVGADGYSWERVTPSSQVVAQSVDFDGSTPGVVNSVTPVGVDLGLEGVDAAIENGWTRLEFTVVNRGLDSFRETLLLLYYDAAWHETTGQPIASFAVPSLEPGQWFEIGDHFQFDSMYAHLMAVLPDDDRLRNNKRNFAAPAVEFPAFHLTELAPRPDGSSDAEWIEIVNRSDRPYDLAGWQVGDYKRINTTVDTSLIVASGQRVVLVRSASLFVDSYPGFAGLMVEPSSWSLLNDGADTVLLVDHFGLEADRFGYSRLFDGDYTWSRDEQDGQQGRWGRSAELGGSPGQVNEVVSSYVGGDLKVLVTPEVFSPDGDGVEDSVVIIIDGPDTQGYVLKVFDRQGRVVRRFDQGGYRLDQYVWYGRSDAGRRLPVGIYVLYCRIDDAGSVKKPIVIAR
;
A
#
# COMPACT_ATOMS: atom_id res chain seq x y z
N MET A 1 -45.49 12.53 -25.58
CA MET A 1 -45.15 11.16 -25.99
C MET A 1 -43.63 11.03 -25.90
N VAL A 2 -43.11 10.83 -24.69
CA VAL A 2 -41.68 10.61 -24.39
C VAL A 2 -41.67 9.54 -23.32
N LYS A 3 -41.06 8.40 -23.63
CA LYS A 3 -40.98 7.22 -22.77
C LYS A 3 -40.02 7.52 -21.61
N SER A 4 -40.55 7.49 -20.39
CA SER A 4 -39.78 7.31 -19.17
C SER A 4 -39.32 5.85 -19.13
N ILE A 5 -38.01 5.62 -19.11
CA ILE A 5 -37.40 4.34 -18.76
C ILE A 5 -36.96 4.51 -17.30
N GLY A 6 -37.78 4.05 -16.38
CA GLY A 6 -37.37 3.81 -15.00
C GLY A 6 -36.67 2.46 -14.94
N GLN A 7 -35.35 2.47 -14.72
CA GLN A 7 -34.65 1.27 -14.28
C GLN A 7 -34.80 1.20 -12.76
N THR A 8 -35.63 0.26 -12.32
CA THR A 8 -35.76 -0.14 -10.92
C THR A 8 -34.49 -0.90 -10.53
N PHE A 9 -33.69 -0.35 -9.62
CA PHE A 9 -32.69 -1.14 -8.91
C PHE A 9 -33.43 -2.13 -8.01
N GLY A 10 -33.37 -3.41 -8.35
CA GLY A 10 -33.87 -4.48 -7.50
C GLY A 10 -32.93 -4.65 -6.31
N LEU A 11 -33.35 -4.14 -5.15
CA LEU A 11 -32.72 -4.47 -3.87
C LEU A 11 -33.02 -5.95 -3.58
N LEU A 12 -32.02 -6.82 -3.68
CA LEU A 12 -32.15 -8.23 -3.29
C LEU A 12 -32.14 -8.29 -1.75
N VAL A 13 -33.32 -8.22 -1.14
CA VAL A 13 -33.49 -8.51 0.29
C VAL A 13 -33.40 -10.03 0.45
N ILE A 14 -32.26 -10.52 0.91
CA ILE A 14 -32.11 -11.93 1.33
C ILE A 14 -32.81 -12.07 2.68
N LEU A 15 -34.03 -12.60 2.64
CA LEU A 15 -34.78 -12.99 3.84
C LEU A 15 -34.21 -14.32 4.35
N ILE A 16 -33.30 -14.29 5.32
CA ILE A 16 -32.84 -15.49 6.02
C ILE A 16 -33.91 -15.87 7.05
N LEU A 17 -34.68 -16.91 6.74
CA LEU A 17 -35.60 -17.54 7.69
C LEU A 17 -34.78 -18.30 8.73
N TYR A 18 -34.74 -17.80 9.97
CA TYR A 18 -34.25 -18.54 11.13
C TYR A 18 -35.20 -19.69 11.45
N GLY A 19 -34.92 -20.86 10.89
CA GLY A 19 -35.32 -22.12 11.50
C GLY A 19 -34.35 -22.42 12.63
N SER A 20 -34.86 -22.72 13.83
CA SER A 20 -34.06 -23.29 14.91
C SER A 20 -33.64 -24.71 14.51
N SER A 21 -32.65 -24.82 13.63
CA SER A 21 -31.89 -26.04 13.43
C SER A 21 -30.86 -26.11 14.53
N SER A 22 -30.82 -27.20 15.29
CA SER A 22 -29.61 -27.61 15.99
C SER A 22 -28.47 -27.56 14.98
N THR A 23 -27.54 -26.61 15.14
CA THR A 23 -26.38 -26.50 14.28
C THR A 23 -25.59 -27.79 14.43
N VAL A 24 -25.52 -28.56 13.35
CA VAL A 24 -24.59 -29.68 13.25
C VAL A 24 -23.21 -29.04 13.13
N ARG A 25 -22.58 -28.84 14.28
CA ARG A 25 -21.17 -28.43 14.40
C ARG A 25 -20.30 -29.48 13.73
N SER A 26 -19.47 -29.09 12.77
CA SER A 26 -18.42 -29.95 12.21
C SER A 26 -17.26 -29.99 13.19
N GLU A 27 -16.82 -31.17 13.63
CA GLU A 27 -15.77 -31.27 14.66
C GLU A 27 -14.50 -30.48 14.30
N LEU A 28 -14.14 -30.41 13.02
CA LEU A 28 -12.95 -29.72 12.51
C LEU A 28 -13.20 -29.16 11.10
N VAL A 29 -12.84 -27.91 10.86
CA VAL A 29 -13.12 -27.16 9.63
C VAL A 29 -11.83 -26.69 8.99
N VAL A 30 -11.73 -26.81 7.67
CA VAL A 30 -10.73 -26.07 6.88
C VAL A 30 -11.23 -24.63 6.78
N ASN A 31 -10.56 -23.71 7.45
CA ASN A 31 -11.08 -22.37 7.77
C ASN A 31 -10.47 -21.26 6.90
N GLU A 32 -9.17 -21.30 6.69
CA GLU A 32 -8.42 -20.29 5.94
C GLU A 32 -7.22 -20.92 5.22
N LEU A 33 -6.91 -20.42 4.01
CA LEU A 33 -5.82 -20.93 3.17
C LEU A 33 -5.00 -19.76 2.60
N MET A 34 -3.71 -19.68 2.94
CA MET A 34 -2.78 -18.81 2.23
C MET A 34 -2.23 -19.53 1.00
N VAL A 35 -2.91 -19.34 -0.13
CA VAL A 35 -2.56 -19.96 -1.41
C VAL A 35 -1.60 -19.07 -2.19
N ASN A 36 -1.96 -17.79 -2.37
CA ASN A 36 -1.15 -16.85 -3.14
C ASN A 36 -0.25 -16.06 -2.20
N GLU A 37 0.94 -16.58 -1.95
CA GLU A 37 1.92 -15.99 -1.03
C GLU A 37 2.27 -14.54 -1.41
N PRO A 38 2.61 -13.67 -0.44
CA PRO A 38 3.05 -12.31 -0.74
C PRO A 38 4.30 -12.28 -1.64
N GLY A 39 4.24 -11.56 -2.75
CA GLY A 39 5.34 -11.27 -3.65
C GLY A 39 5.81 -12.48 -4.46
N ARG A 40 7.12 -12.78 -4.39
CA ARG A 40 7.75 -13.92 -5.09
C ARG A 40 8.18 -15.02 -4.13
N SER A 41 7.59 -15.06 -2.93
CA SER A 41 7.88 -16.13 -1.99
C SER A 41 7.46 -17.49 -2.56
N THR A 42 8.02 -18.55 -2.00
CA THR A 42 7.66 -19.95 -2.34
C THR A 42 7.48 -20.83 -1.09
N SER A 43 7.51 -20.22 0.10
CA SER A 43 7.62 -20.89 1.41
C SER A 43 6.64 -20.42 2.49
N LEU A 44 5.75 -19.49 2.17
CA LEU A 44 4.74 -18.87 3.03
C LEU A 44 3.34 -19.49 2.94
N GLU A 45 3.11 -20.53 2.14
CA GLU A 45 1.82 -21.23 2.12
C GLU A 45 1.51 -21.85 3.49
N TRP A 46 0.25 -21.75 3.89
CA TRP A 46 -0.27 -22.36 5.11
C TRP A 46 -1.75 -22.69 5.02
N ILE A 47 -2.17 -23.64 5.87
CA ILE A 47 -3.55 -24.13 6.01
C ILE A 47 -3.96 -23.90 7.46
N GLU A 48 -5.10 -23.27 7.68
CA GLU A 48 -5.69 -23.14 9.01
C GLU A 48 -6.90 -24.04 9.17
N LEU A 49 -6.92 -24.72 10.33
CA LEU A 49 -8.04 -25.50 10.80
C LEU A 49 -8.70 -24.83 12.00
N TYR A 50 -10.03 -24.81 12.02
CA TYR A 50 -10.83 -24.32 13.14
C TYR A 50 -11.60 -25.45 13.81
N VAL A 51 -11.58 -25.47 15.14
CA VAL A 51 -12.34 -26.44 15.96
C VAL A 51 -13.74 -25.90 16.23
N ASP A 52 -14.67 -26.13 15.32
CA ASP A 52 -16.11 -25.83 15.52
C ASP A 52 -16.78 -26.92 16.36
N SER A 53 -16.26 -27.18 17.56
CA SER A 53 -16.68 -28.28 18.42
C SER A 53 -16.80 -27.81 19.87
N THR A 54 -17.61 -28.50 20.69
CA THR A 54 -17.71 -28.21 22.14
C THR A 54 -16.71 -29.01 22.97
N GLY A 55 -15.95 -29.91 22.34
CA GLY A 55 -14.98 -30.78 23.01
C GLY A 55 -13.60 -30.73 22.33
N VAL A 56 -12.61 -31.29 23.02
CA VAL A 56 -11.25 -31.39 22.49
C VAL A 56 -11.23 -32.32 21.28
N VAL A 57 -10.59 -31.88 20.20
CA VAL A 57 -10.34 -32.69 19.00
C VAL A 57 -8.93 -33.25 19.04
N VAL A 58 -8.79 -34.55 18.75
CA VAL A 58 -7.49 -35.22 18.63
C VAL A 58 -7.26 -35.55 17.16
N LEU A 59 -6.18 -35.04 16.58
CA LEU A 59 -5.94 -35.14 15.13
C LEU A 59 -5.43 -36.51 14.65
N ASP A 60 -5.09 -37.42 15.57
CA ASP A 60 -4.47 -38.71 15.20
C ASP A 60 -5.33 -39.59 14.28
N ASP A 61 -6.65 -39.40 14.30
CA ASP A 61 -7.62 -40.14 13.48
C ASP A 61 -8.03 -39.37 12.20
N TYR A 62 -7.44 -38.20 11.96
CA TYR A 62 -7.73 -37.32 10.84
C TYR A 62 -6.66 -37.43 9.75
N GLN A 63 -7.09 -37.27 8.50
CA GLN A 63 -6.23 -37.16 7.33
C GLN A 63 -6.50 -35.81 6.66
N LEU A 64 -5.43 -35.05 6.42
CA LEU A 64 -5.49 -33.80 5.66
C LEU A 64 -4.96 -34.10 4.25
N LEU A 65 -5.75 -33.77 3.23
CA LEU A 65 -5.38 -33.93 1.83
C LEU A 65 -5.36 -32.56 1.15
N VAL A 66 -4.37 -32.35 0.28
CA VAL A 66 -4.29 -31.23 -0.67
C VAL A 66 -4.32 -31.85 -2.06
N ASP A 67 -5.34 -31.55 -2.87
CA ASP A 67 -5.54 -32.13 -4.21
C ASP A 67 -5.34 -33.66 -4.25
N ASP A 68 -5.97 -34.36 -3.31
CA ASP A 68 -5.88 -35.81 -3.08
C ASP A 68 -4.51 -36.32 -2.54
N GLU A 69 -3.51 -35.47 -2.36
CA GLU A 69 -2.23 -35.83 -1.75
C GLU A 69 -2.27 -35.68 -0.22
N LEU A 70 -1.85 -36.74 0.49
CA LEU A 70 -1.84 -36.75 1.96
C LEU A 70 -0.76 -35.81 2.52
N VAL A 71 -1.19 -34.83 3.31
CA VAL A 71 -0.31 -33.96 4.11
C VAL A 71 0.00 -34.65 5.43
N THR A 72 1.29 -34.92 5.67
CA THR A 72 1.73 -35.56 6.92
C THR A 72 1.98 -34.53 8.00
N ILE A 73 1.18 -34.60 9.07
CA ILE A 73 1.31 -33.78 10.29
C ILE A 73 1.81 -34.68 11.43
N PRO A 74 2.72 -34.21 12.31
CA PRO A 74 3.11 -34.98 13.51
C PRO A 74 1.90 -35.42 14.34
N ARG A 75 1.97 -36.59 14.97
CA ARG A 75 0.89 -37.08 15.86
C ARG A 75 0.91 -36.41 17.22
N GLY A 76 -0.22 -36.45 17.93
CA GLY A 76 -0.36 -36.03 19.32
C GLY A 76 -1.00 -34.66 19.52
N TRP A 77 -1.52 -34.02 18.47
CA TRP A 77 -2.22 -32.75 18.58
C TRP A 77 -3.57 -32.91 19.27
N ARG A 78 -3.79 -32.04 20.26
CA ARG A 78 -5.03 -31.91 21.01
C ARG A 78 -5.46 -30.46 20.90
N LEU A 79 -6.55 -30.22 20.19
CA LEU A 79 -7.04 -28.89 19.91
C LEU A 79 -8.26 -28.61 20.79
N GLU A 80 -8.23 -27.48 21.49
CA GLU A 80 -9.32 -27.07 22.37
C GLU A 80 -10.53 -26.59 21.56
N PRO A 81 -11.75 -26.62 22.12
CA PRO A 81 -12.93 -25.98 21.52
C PRO A 81 -12.65 -24.53 21.10
N ASP A 82 -13.21 -24.13 19.95
CA ASP A 82 -13.13 -22.77 19.42
C ASP A 82 -11.68 -22.26 19.21
N SER A 83 -10.72 -23.18 19.05
CA SER A 83 -9.30 -22.89 18.79
C SER A 83 -8.94 -23.07 17.31
N TYR A 84 -7.76 -22.53 16.95
CA TYR A 84 -7.17 -22.61 15.61
C TYR A 84 -5.88 -23.43 15.62
N LEU A 85 -5.62 -24.11 14.50
CA LEU A 85 -4.33 -24.75 14.21
C LEU A 85 -3.86 -24.31 12.82
N ILE A 86 -2.67 -23.71 12.79
CA ILE A 86 -2.01 -23.32 11.54
C ILE A 86 -0.96 -24.35 11.17
N ILE A 87 -1.03 -24.87 9.95
CA ILE A 87 -0.05 -25.79 9.39
C ILE A 87 0.70 -25.04 8.31
N CYS A 88 1.98 -24.78 8.51
CA CYS A 88 2.80 -23.97 7.60
C CYS A 88 3.87 -24.80 6.90
N ARG A 89 4.35 -24.33 5.75
CA ARG A 89 5.50 -24.97 5.06
C ARG A 89 6.84 -24.70 5.74
N LYS A 90 6.95 -23.53 6.38
CA LYS A 90 8.17 -23.08 7.05
C LYS A 90 7.81 -22.14 8.20
N LEU A 91 7.99 -22.58 9.44
CA LEU A 91 7.70 -21.78 10.62
C LEU A 91 8.74 -20.67 10.80
N VAL A 92 10.01 -21.04 10.99
CA VAL A 92 11.15 -20.12 11.17
C VAL A 92 12.18 -20.30 10.07
N SER A 93 13.06 -19.30 9.91
CA SER A 93 14.13 -19.30 8.92
C SER A 93 15.48 -18.99 9.54
N SER A 94 16.46 -19.89 9.36
CA SER A 94 17.83 -19.67 9.86
C SER A 94 18.73 -18.90 8.88
N ASP A 95 18.32 -18.79 7.61
CA ASP A 95 19.09 -18.14 6.54
C ASP A 95 18.52 -16.77 6.14
N GLY A 96 17.53 -16.27 6.90
CA GLY A 96 16.86 -14.99 6.65
C GLY A 96 15.87 -15.00 5.49
N SER A 97 15.64 -16.14 4.82
CA SER A 97 14.57 -16.25 3.82
C SER A 97 13.19 -16.23 4.48
N ALA A 98 12.15 -15.87 3.72
CA ALA A 98 10.79 -15.76 4.25
C ALA A 98 10.29 -17.06 4.91
N SER A 99 9.67 -16.91 6.08
CA SER A 99 8.95 -17.92 6.84
C SER A 99 7.69 -17.36 7.47
N PHE A 100 6.84 -18.23 8.01
CA PHE A 100 5.61 -17.82 8.68
C PHE A 100 5.88 -16.79 9.78
N GLU A 101 6.88 -17.05 10.61
CA GLU A 101 7.32 -16.17 11.70
C GLU A 101 7.79 -14.79 11.17
N THR A 102 8.55 -14.73 10.07
CA THR A 102 8.96 -13.42 9.51
C THR A 102 7.82 -12.59 8.92
N ARG A 103 6.67 -13.21 8.60
CA ARG A 103 5.55 -12.54 7.92
C ARG A 103 4.34 -12.28 8.82
N TRP A 104 4.02 -13.21 9.71
CA TRP A 104 2.87 -13.17 10.61
C TRP A 104 3.27 -13.30 12.10
N GLY A 105 4.57 -13.41 12.39
CA GLY A 105 5.15 -13.23 13.72
C GLY A 105 5.85 -11.88 13.84
N ASP A 106 6.84 -11.79 14.73
CA ASP A 106 7.62 -10.55 14.95
C ASP A 106 8.91 -10.44 14.12
N GLY A 107 9.30 -11.51 13.42
CA GLY A 107 10.52 -11.54 12.61
C GLY A 107 11.81 -11.66 13.40
N SER A 108 11.75 -12.02 14.69
CA SER A 108 12.89 -12.35 15.55
C SER A 108 13.66 -13.62 15.13
N GLY A 109 13.03 -14.49 14.34
CA GLY A 109 13.50 -15.83 14.01
C GLY A 109 13.19 -16.87 15.10
N ILE A 110 12.40 -16.51 16.12
CA ILE A 110 11.96 -17.37 17.23
C ILE A 110 10.43 -17.33 17.24
N TRP A 111 9.79 -18.49 17.44
CA TRP A 111 8.33 -18.54 17.57
C TRP A 111 7.92 -18.67 19.04
N GLY A 112 6.93 -17.89 19.45
CA GLY A 112 6.33 -17.90 20.78
C GLY A 112 7.07 -17.04 21.80
N ASP A 113 7.95 -16.14 21.37
CA ASP A 113 8.63 -15.18 22.24
C ASP A 113 7.84 -13.87 22.45
N THR A 114 6.81 -13.64 21.64
CA THR A 114 5.80 -12.60 21.88
C THR A 114 4.50 -13.14 22.49
N PRO A 115 3.73 -12.31 23.22
CA PRO A 115 2.43 -12.71 23.77
C PRO A 115 1.43 -13.20 22.70
N ASP A 116 1.44 -12.58 21.52
CA ASP A 116 0.52 -12.91 20.43
C ASP A 116 0.85 -14.29 19.84
N GLU A 117 2.12 -14.58 19.58
CA GLU A 117 2.56 -15.90 19.11
C GLU A 117 2.36 -16.98 20.17
N ALA A 118 2.63 -16.65 21.44
CA ALA A 118 2.45 -17.58 22.57
C ALA A 118 0.97 -17.91 22.84
N ALA A 119 0.04 -17.04 22.42
CA ALA A 119 -1.40 -17.30 22.49
C ALA A 119 -1.87 -18.29 21.40
N MET A 120 -1.10 -18.46 20.32
CA MET A 120 -1.40 -19.38 19.24
C MET A 120 -0.88 -20.79 19.53
N THR A 121 -1.57 -21.80 18.99
CA THR A 121 -1.04 -23.17 18.97
C THR A 121 0.23 -23.19 18.11
N LEU A 122 1.34 -23.73 18.64
CA LEU A 122 2.60 -23.88 17.90
C LEU A 122 2.34 -24.47 16.49
N PRO A 123 2.65 -23.75 15.40
CA PRO A 123 2.33 -24.24 14.06
C PRO A 123 3.13 -25.50 13.69
N PRO A 124 2.50 -26.65 13.41
CA PRO A 124 3.18 -27.77 12.77
C PRO A 124 3.73 -27.38 11.39
N VAL A 125 4.94 -27.86 11.11
CA VAL A 125 5.55 -27.75 9.77
C VAL A 125 5.22 -29.00 8.96
N ALA A 126 4.68 -28.81 7.75
CA ALA A 126 4.36 -29.90 6.82
C ALA A 126 4.74 -29.55 5.38
N SER A 127 4.93 -30.59 4.55
CA SER A 127 5.20 -30.43 3.12
C SER A 127 3.91 -30.57 2.33
N PHE A 128 3.55 -29.54 1.57
CA PHE A 128 2.42 -29.49 0.64
C PHE A 128 2.66 -28.34 -0.37
N SER A 129 1.79 -28.19 -1.35
CA SER A 129 1.77 -27.06 -2.28
C SER A 129 0.32 -26.72 -2.62
N LEU A 130 -0.02 -25.43 -2.56
CA LEU A 130 -1.34 -24.89 -2.86
C LEU A 130 -1.25 -24.14 -4.19
N VAL A 131 -1.78 -24.70 -5.26
CA VAL A 131 -1.65 -24.09 -6.59
C VAL A 131 -2.52 -22.83 -6.71
N ASN A 132 -1.92 -21.67 -7.00
CA ASN A 132 -2.60 -20.37 -7.10
C ASN A 132 -3.85 -20.38 -8.01
N THR A 133 -3.83 -21.12 -9.12
CA THR A 133 -4.92 -21.09 -10.12
C THR A 133 -6.14 -21.91 -9.73
N GLY A 134 -6.05 -22.74 -8.69
CA GLY A 134 -7.15 -23.58 -8.23
C GLY A 134 -6.65 -24.86 -7.57
N GLY A 135 -7.44 -25.37 -6.62
CA GLY A 135 -7.13 -26.56 -5.85
C GLY A 135 -8.14 -26.77 -4.73
N SER A 136 -7.86 -27.75 -3.88
CA SER A 136 -8.70 -28.11 -2.75
C SER A 136 -7.90 -28.63 -1.56
N VAL A 137 -8.40 -28.33 -0.37
CA VAL A 137 -7.93 -28.89 0.90
C VAL A 137 -9.10 -29.59 1.56
N ALA A 138 -8.93 -30.86 1.93
CA ALA A 138 -9.97 -31.67 2.52
C ALA A 138 -9.49 -32.43 3.75
N ILE A 139 -10.36 -32.54 4.74
CA ILE A 139 -10.13 -33.28 5.97
C ILE A 139 -11.07 -34.48 6.00
N TYR A 140 -10.50 -35.65 6.27
CA TYR A 140 -11.21 -36.90 6.45
C TYR A 140 -10.99 -37.44 7.85
N ARG A 141 -12.02 -38.09 8.41
CA ARG A 141 -11.93 -38.90 9.63
C ARG A 141 -12.47 -40.28 9.31
N GLN A 142 -11.65 -41.31 9.45
CA GLN A 142 -12.03 -42.69 9.11
C GLN A 142 -12.66 -42.81 7.71
N ASP A 143 -12.02 -42.22 6.70
CA ASP A 143 -12.45 -42.17 5.29
C ASP A 143 -13.74 -41.38 5.02
N VAL A 144 -14.32 -40.71 6.01
CA VAL A 144 -15.45 -39.80 5.85
C VAL A 144 -14.95 -38.36 5.78
N MET A 145 -15.30 -37.64 4.71
CA MET A 145 -14.96 -36.22 4.58
C MET A 145 -15.71 -35.40 5.64
N VAL A 146 -14.96 -34.67 6.46
CA VAL A 146 -15.46 -33.82 7.54
C VAL A 146 -15.60 -32.38 7.08
N SER A 147 -14.60 -31.88 6.36
CA SER A 147 -14.58 -30.52 5.82
C SER A 147 -13.76 -30.48 4.55
N ALA A 148 -14.13 -29.61 3.62
CA ALA A 148 -13.32 -29.28 2.46
C ALA A 148 -13.44 -27.80 2.12
N MET A 149 -12.38 -27.23 1.56
CA MET A 149 -12.33 -25.90 0.98
C MET A 149 -11.70 -26.01 -0.40
N SER A 150 -12.23 -25.26 -1.38
CA SER A 150 -11.71 -25.22 -2.76
C SER A 150 -11.71 -23.81 -3.31
N TRP A 151 -10.75 -23.50 -4.17
CA TRP A 151 -10.66 -22.25 -4.94
C TRP A 151 -10.45 -22.58 -6.42
N SER A 152 -10.82 -21.66 -7.31
CA SER A 152 -10.79 -21.90 -8.77
C SER A 152 -10.22 -20.73 -9.58
N GLU A 153 -9.66 -19.74 -8.90
CA GLU A 153 -9.06 -18.57 -9.51
C GLU A 153 -7.87 -18.09 -8.69
N VAL A 154 -7.03 -17.26 -9.33
CA VAL A 154 -5.86 -16.67 -8.69
C VAL A 154 -6.33 -15.62 -7.69
N GLY A 155 -5.95 -15.82 -6.42
CA GLY A 155 -6.18 -14.86 -5.34
C GLY A 155 -5.39 -13.56 -5.55
N ALA A 156 -5.72 -12.47 -4.85
CA ALA A 156 -4.83 -11.33 -4.76
C ALA A 156 -3.52 -11.75 -4.08
N ASP A 157 -2.43 -11.06 -4.43
CA ASP A 157 -1.09 -11.38 -3.95
C ASP A 157 -0.97 -11.13 -2.44
N GLY A 158 -0.63 -12.16 -1.68
CA GLY A 158 -0.57 -12.10 -0.22
C GLY A 158 -1.91 -12.14 0.50
N TYR A 159 -3.01 -12.42 -0.21
CA TYR A 159 -4.35 -12.54 0.39
C TYR A 159 -4.78 -14.01 0.52
N SER A 160 -5.26 -14.39 1.70
CA SER A 160 -5.78 -15.73 1.97
C SER A 160 -7.20 -15.90 1.46
N TRP A 161 -7.59 -17.15 1.22
CA TRP A 161 -8.97 -17.55 1.06
C TRP A 161 -9.57 -17.91 2.41
N GLU A 162 -10.63 -17.22 2.80
CA GLU A 162 -11.28 -17.34 4.09
C GLU A 162 -12.71 -17.90 3.94
N ARG A 163 -13.09 -18.83 4.81
CA ARG A 163 -14.49 -19.26 4.94
C ARG A 163 -15.30 -18.15 5.61
N VAL A 164 -16.50 -17.86 5.09
CA VAL A 164 -17.38 -16.80 5.65
C VAL A 164 -17.89 -17.11 7.05
N THR A 165 -18.18 -18.38 7.34
CA THR A 165 -18.43 -18.87 8.70
C THR A 165 -18.01 -20.32 8.76
N PRO A 166 -17.69 -20.90 9.93
CA PRO A 166 -17.29 -22.31 10.04
C PRO A 166 -18.26 -23.29 9.38
N SER A 167 -19.56 -22.99 9.38
CA SER A 167 -20.61 -23.83 8.77
C SER A 167 -20.91 -23.50 7.29
N SER A 168 -20.40 -22.39 6.76
CA SER A 168 -20.65 -21.95 5.39
C SER A 168 -19.78 -22.71 4.39
N GLN A 169 -20.27 -22.94 3.17
CA GLN A 169 -19.44 -23.38 2.04
C GLN A 169 -18.91 -22.21 1.20
N VAL A 170 -19.30 -20.99 1.55
CA VAL A 170 -18.85 -19.77 0.85
C VAL A 170 -17.47 -19.40 1.36
N VAL A 171 -16.57 -19.15 0.42
CA VAL A 171 -15.24 -18.60 0.64
C VAL A 171 -15.10 -17.28 -0.11
N ALA A 172 -14.30 -16.38 0.45
CA ALA A 172 -13.94 -15.10 -0.16
C ALA A 172 -12.48 -14.80 0.20
N GLN A 173 -11.84 -13.89 -0.53
CA GLN A 173 -10.53 -13.42 -0.13
C GLN A 173 -10.63 -12.58 1.13
N SER A 174 -9.58 -12.63 1.95
CA SER A 174 -9.44 -11.76 3.11
C SER A 174 -9.69 -10.30 2.76
N VAL A 175 -10.29 -9.58 3.69
CA VAL A 175 -10.44 -8.12 3.67
C VAL A 175 -9.68 -7.48 4.83
N ASP A 176 -8.83 -8.26 5.52
CA ASP A 176 -7.91 -7.76 6.53
C ASP A 176 -6.77 -6.97 5.89
N PHE A 177 -6.26 -5.96 6.59
CA PHE A 177 -5.20 -5.10 6.06
C PHE A 177 -3.85 -5.85 5.87
N ASP A 178 -3.63 -6.95 6.62
CA ASP A 178 -2.46 -7.82 6.41
C ASP A 178 -2.69 -8.89 5.33
N GLY A 179 -3.89 -8.92 4.74
CA GLY A 179 -4.32 -9.88 3.72
C GLY A 179 -4.72 -11.25 4.26
N SER A 180 -4.70 -11.46 5.59
CA SER A 180 -5.07 -12.75 6.19
C SER A 180 -5.32 -12.63 7.69
N THR A 181 -5.91 -13.67 8.29
CA THR A 181 -6.32 -13.70 9.70
C THR A 181 -5.88 -14.95 10.46
N PRO A 182 -4.60 -15.38 10.35
CA PRO A 182 -4.16 -16.60 11.01
C PRO A 182 -4.37 -16.53 12.53
N GLY A 183 -5.01 -17.57 13.06
CA GLY A 183 -5.24 -17.78 14.49
C GLY A 183 -6.42 -17.01 15.07
N VAL A 184 -7.19 -16.29 14.26
CA VAL A 184 -8.32 -15.46 14.73
C VAL A 184 -9.54 -15.59 13.82
N VAL A 185 -10.62 -14.86 14.15
CA VAL A 185 -11.84 -14.87 13.35
C VAL A 185 -11.59 -14.25 11.97
N ASN A 186 -11.87 -15.01 10.91
CA ASN A 186 -11.81 -14.58 9.52
C ASN A 186 -12.40 -13.19 9.31
N SER A 187 -11.69 -12.33 8.58
CA SER A 187 -12.09 -10.96 8.26
C SER A 187 -13.43 -10.88 7.52
N VAL A 188 -13.76 -11.88 6.71
CA VAL A 188 -15.04 -11.94 5.97
C VAL A 188 -16.22 -12.45 6.80
N THR A 189 -16.00 -12.86 8.05
CA THR A 189 -17.06 -13.38 8.93
C THR A 189 -17.95 -12.24 9.44
N PRO A 190 -19.28 -12.26 9.24
CA PRO A 190 -20.15 -11.27 9.87
C PRO A 190 -20.17 -11.47 11.39
N VAL A 191 -19.87 -10.41 12.15
CA VAL A 191 -19.96 -10.38 13.62
C VAL A 191 -20.92 -9.28 14.07
N GLY A 192 -21.33 -9.28 15.35
CA GLY A 192 -22.33 -8.34 15.87
C GLY A 192 -21.81 -6.91 15.84
N VAL A 193 -20.79 -6.64 16.65
CA VAL A 193 -20.16 -5.33 16.80
C VAL A 193 -18.75 -5.39 16.22
N ASP A 194 -18.47 -4.61 15.16
CA ASP A 194 -17.17 -4.60 14.50
C ASP A 194 -16.84 -3.21 13.93
N LEU A 195 -16.16 -2.43 14.75
CA LEU A 195 -15.61 -1.13 14.45
C LEU A 195 -14.13 -1.28 14.11
N GLY A 196 -13.81 -1.21 12.82
CA GLY A 196 -12.46 -1.40 12.32
C GLY A 196 -11.78 -0.11 11.85
N LEU A 197 -10.45 -0.11 11.90
CA LEU A 197 -9.61 0.83 11.15
C LEU A 197 -9.48 0.34 9.69
N GLU A 198 -10.24 0.94 8.78
CA GLU A 198 -10.16 0.66 7.34
C GLU A 198 -8.88 1.24 6.74
N GLY A 199 -8.57 2.49 7.05
CA GLY A 199 -7.48 3.24 6.42
C GLY A 199 -6.71 4.12 7.39
N VAL A 200 -5.40 4.22 7.19
CA VAL A 200 -4.51 5.16 7.87
C VAL A 200 -3.68 5.86 6.80
N ASP A 201 -3.94 7.14 6.59
CA ASP A 201 -3.22 8.01 5.66
C ASP A 201 -2.29 8.94 6.46
N ALA A 202 -1.00 8.83 6.20
CA ALA A 202 0.04 9.61 6.87
C ALA A 202 0.92 10.31 5.82
N ALA A 203 0.94 11.65 5.86
CA ALA A 203 1.67 12.44 4.87
C ALA A 203 2.19 13.76 5.47
N ILE A 204 3.18 14.37 4.83
CA ILE A 204 3.56 15.75 5.16
C ILE A 204 2.62 16.73 4.47
N GLU A 205 2.02 17.64 5.23
CA GLU A 205 1.23 18.75 4.73
C GLU A 205 1.66 20.05 5.42
N ASN A 206 2.11 21.04 4.63
CA ASN A 206 2.58 22.35 5.12
C ASN A 206 3.65 22.28 6.23
N GLY A 207 4.52 21.27 6.18
CA GLY A 207 5.57 21.04 7.19
C GLY A 207 5.10 20.35 8.48
N TRP A 208 3.88 19.81 8.50
CA TRP A 208 3.34 19.02 9.59
C TRP A 208 3.01 17.60 9.12
N THR A 209 3.10 16.63 10.01
CA THR A 209 2.60 15.27 9.78
C THR A 209 1.08 15.28 9.88
N ARG A 210 0.39 15.15 8.76
CA ARG A 210 -1.06 14.93 8.73
C ARG A 210 -1.32 13.44 8.93
N LEU A 211 -2.16 13.12 9.90
CA LEU A 211 -2.71 11.78 10.11
C LEU A 211 -4.21 11.81 9.84
N GLU A 212 -4.70 10.86 9.06
CA GLU A 212 -6.13 10.65 8.86
C GLU A 212 -6.47 9.16 8.97
N PHE A 213 -7.55 8.88 9.69
CA PHE A 213 -8.05 7.55 10.00
C PHE A 213 -9.44 7.40 9.41
N THR A 214 -9.66 6.31 8.68
CA THR A 214 -10.99 5.88 8.24
C THR A 214 -11.47 4.79 9.17
N VAL A 215 -12.47 5.10 9.98
CA VAL A 215 -13.13 4.14 10.89
C VAL A 215 -14.42 3.66 10.24
N VAL A 216 -14.68 2.36 10.25
CA VAL A 216 -15.85 1.75 9.64
C VAL A 216 -16.55 0.83 10.63
N ASN A 217 -17.88 0.81 10.63
CA ASN A 217 -18.64 -0.25 11.27
C ASN A 217 -18.96 -1.35 10.24
N ARG A 218 -18.24 -2.47 10.28
CA ARG A 218 -18.47 -3.67 9.46
C ARG A 218 -19.37 -4.70 10.14
N GLY A 219 -19.77 -4.43 11.39
CA GLY A 219 -20.67 -5.27 12.17
C GLY A 219 -22.12 -5.22 11.69
N LEU A 220 -22.93 -6.13 12.23
CA LEU A 220 -24.37 -6.21 12.00
C LEU A 220 -25.17 -5.25 12.89
N ASP A 221 -24.58 -4.78 13.99
CA ASP A 221 -25.19 -3.91 14.99
C ASP A 221 -24.60 -2.49 14.94
N SER A 222 -25.37 -1.49 15.36
CA SER A 222 -24.90 -0.10 15.46
C SER A 222 -23.86 0.05 16.58
N PHE A 223 -22.77 0.75 16.30
CA PHE A 223 -21.74 1.07 17.28
C PHE A 223 -22.03 2.45 17.92
N ARG A 224 -21.81 2.60 19.24
CA ARG A 224 -22.06 3.86 19.97
C ARG A 224 -20.85 4.78 19.91
N GLU A 225 -21.04 6.06 20.22
CA GLU A 225 -19.91 7.00 20.29
C GLU A 225 -18.74 6.48 21.15
N THR A 226 -17.51 6.71 20.68
CA THR A 226 -16.29 6.23 21.34
C THR A 226 -15.07 7.10 21.02
N LEU A 227 -13.89 6.67 21.46
CA LEU A 227 -12.61 7.28 21.14
C LEU A 227 -11.73 6.32 20.33
N LEU A 228 -11.09 6.86 19.31
CA LEU A 228 -9.86 6.31 18.74
C LEU A 228 -8.67 6.93 19.48
N LEU A 229 -7.75 6.10 19.95
CA LEU A 229 -6.55 6.53 20.69
C LEU A 229 -5.30 6.35 19.84
N LEU A 230 -4.38 7.30 19.91
CA LEU A 230 -3.11 7.26 19.21
C LEU A 230 -1.97 7.17 20.22
N TYR A 231 -1.05 6.23 20.01
CA TYR A 231 0.12 5.99 20.86
C TYR A 231 1.40 6.10 20.04
N TYR A 232 2.50 6.45 20.71
CA TYR A 232 3.83 6.08 20.21
C TYR A 232 4.03 4.58 20.36
N ASP A 233 4.59 3.95 19.35
CA ASP A 233 4.90 2.53 19.35
C ASP A 233 6.37 2.32 19.00
N ALA A 234 7.25 2.57 19.97
CA ALA A 234 8.69 2.43 19.78
C ALA A 234 9.16 0.97 19.63
N ALA A 235 8.27 -0.02 19.86
CA ALA A 235 8.62 -1.43 19.89
C ALA A 235 7.74 -2.31 18.98
N TRP A 236 6.86 -1.74 18.16
CA TRP A 236 5.94 -2.45 17.23
C TRP A 236 5.00 -3.50 17.88
N HIS A 237 4.94 -3.57 19.21
CA HIS A 237 4.26 -4.68 19.90
C HIS A 237 3.51 -4.28 21.20
N GLU A 238 3.71 -3.10 21.80
CA GLU A 238 2.98 -2.74 23.03
C GLU A 238 2.69 -1.23 23.16
N THR A 239 1.44 -0.88 23.49
CA THR A 239 1.04 0.47 23.92
C THR A 239 1.58 0.76 25.32
N THR A 240 2.87 1.05 25.44
CA THR A 240 3.43 1.54 26.70
C THR A 240 3.26 3.06 26.79
N GLY A 241 2.43 3.53 27.72
CA GLY A 241 2.29 4.96 28.03
C GLY A 241 0.88 5.53 27.90
N GLN A 242 0.80 6.86 27.90
CA GLN A 242 -0.45 7.60 27.70
C GLN A 242 -0.66 7.85 26.20
N PRO A 243 -1.92 7.89 25.71
CA PRO A 243 -2.18 8.26 24.34
C PRO A 243 -1.69 9.69 24.07
N ILE A 244 -1.06 9.90 22.91
CA ILE A 244 -0.62 11.22 22.46
C ILE A 244 -1.77 12.04 21.87
N ALA A 245 -2.82 11.37 21.41
CA ALA A 245 -4.06 11.99 20.96
C ALA A 245 -5.26 11.07 21.17
N SER A 246 -6.45 11.68 21.20
CA SER A 246 -7.72 10.98 21.23
C SER A 246 -8.69 11.66 20.27
N PHE A 247 -9.39 10.86 19.49
CA PHE A 247 -10.28 11.30 18.43
C PHE A 247 -11.70 10.81 18.73
N ALA A 248 -12.68 11.72 18.75
CA ALA A 248 -14.06 11.34 18.98
C ALA A 248 -14.66 10.68 17.72
N VAL A 249 -15.06 9.42 17.86
CA VAL A 249 -15.78 8.66 16.83
C VAL A 249 -17.27 8.71 17.16
N PRO A 250 -18.13 9.23 16.26
CA PRO A 250 -19.57 9.26 16.50
C PRO A 250 -20.17 7.85 16.44
N SER A 251 -21.46 7.72 16.78
CA SER A 251 -22.18 6.48 16.52
C SER A 251 -22.23 6.16 15.03
N LEU A 252 -21.97 4.90 14.67
CA LEU A 252 -21.98 4.43 13.27
C LEU A 252 -22.97 3.27 13.12
N GLU A 253 -23.88 3.39 12.16
CA GLU A 253 -24.74 2.28 11.73
C GLU A 253 -23.93 1.27 10.89
N PRO A 254 -24.40 0.02 10.75
CA PRO A 254 -23.77 -0.98 9.88
C PRO A 254 -23.45 -0.44 8.48
N GLY A 255 -22.20 -0.62 8.04
CA GLY A 255 -21.66 -0.15 6.77
C GLY A 255 -21.36 1.34 6.69
N GLN A 256 -21.57 2.11 7.76
CA GLN A 256 -21.14 3.51 7.81
C GLN A 256 -19.66 3.62 8.15
N TRP A 257 -19.04 4.66 7.59
CA TRP A 257 -17.67 5.03 7.86
C TRP A 257 -17.59 6.49 8.31
N PHE A 258 -16.51 6.81 9.01
CA PHE A 258 -16.18 8.14 9.51
C PHE A 258 -14.68 8.39 9.38
N GLU A 259 -14.34 9.51 8.77
CA GLU A 259 -12.95 9.98 8.67
C GLU A 259 -12.66 10.98 9.79
N ILE A 260 -11.51 10.81 10.43
CA ILE A 260 -11.02 11.70 11.47
C ILE A 260 -9.51 11.84 11.39
N GLY A 261 -8.97 13.02 11.70
CA GLY A 261 -7.55 13.27 11.58
C GLY A 261 -7.14 14.59 12.20
N ASP A 262 -5.83 14.79 12.33
CA ASP A 262 -5.22 16.02 12.83
C ASP A 262 -3.76 16.14 12.34
N HIS A 263 -3.13 17.27 12.63
CA HIS A 263 -1.75 17.57 12.30
C HIS A 263 -0.85 17.49 13.52
N PHE A 264 0.28 16.82 13.37
CA PHE A 264 1.26 16.57 14.42
C PHE A 264 2.64 17.04 13.98
N GLN A 265 3.48 17.32 14.97
CA GLN A 265 4.91 17.49 14.78
C GLN A 265 5.62 16.37 15.52
N PHE A 266 6.34 15.57 14.76
CA PHE A 266 7.20 14.52 15.27
C PHE A 266 8.64 14.88 14.94
N ASP A 267 9.52 14.73 15.92
CA ASP A 267 10.96 14.88 15.71
C ASP A 267 11.50 13.63 15.00
N SER A 268 12.56 13.77 14.20
CA SER A 268 13.19 12.71 13.38
C SER A 268 12.56 12.54 11.99
N MET A 269 12.92 11.44 11.31
CA MET A 269 12.46 11.09 9.97
C MET A 269 11.12 10.35 9.97
N TYR A 270 10.87 9.52 10.98
CA TYR A 270 9.61 8.80 11.13
C TYR A 270 9.13 8.84 12.58
N ALA A 271 7.82 8.80 12.75
CA ALA A 271 7.17 8.41 14.00
C ALA A 271 6.56 7.02 13.83
N HIS A 272 6.90 6.11 14.74
CA HIS A 272 6.23 4.82 14.85
C HIS A 272 5.04 4.95 15.78
N LEU A 273 3.85 4.65 15.26
CA LEU A 273 2.59 4.95 15.92
C LEU A 273 1.65 3.74 15.89
N MET A 274 0.77 3.68 16.87
CA MET A 274 -0.33 2.72 16.93
C MET A 274 -1.65 3.44 17.15
N ALA A 275 -2.61 3.17 16.27
CA ALA A 275 -4.00 3.60 16.38
C ALA A 275 -4.83 2.48 17.02
N VAL A 276 -5.63 2.80 18.03
CA VAL A 276 -6.36 1.81 18.86
C VAL A 276 -7.81 2.24 19.10
N LEU A 277 -8.75 1.44 18.60
CA LEU A 277 -10.17 1.45 18.96
C LEU A 277 -10.42 0.55 20.18
N PRO A 278 -11.57 0.70 20.87
CA PRO A 278 -11.94 -0.24 21.93
C PRO A 278 -12.18 -1.63 21.35
N ASP A 279 -11.90 -2.65 22.16
CA ASP A 279 -12.19 -4.04 21.84
C ASP A 279 -13.68 -4.26 21.50
N ASP A 280 -13.93 -5.02 20.43
CA ASP A 280 -15.25 -5.50 20.02
C ASP A 280 -15.23 -7.01 19.65
N ASP A 281 -16.19 -7.48 18.85
CA ASP A 281 -16.27 -8.90 18.47
C ASP A 281 -15.16 -9.32 17.49
N ARG A 282 -14.40 -8.36 16.92
CA ARG A 282 -13.22 -8.56 16.07
C ARG A 282 -12.04 -7.68 16.53
N LEU A 283 -11.24 -8.23 17.44
CA LEU A 283 -10.08 -7.53 18.00
C LEU A 283 -9.02 -7.10 16.97
N ARG A 284 -8.84 -7.88 15.89
CA ARG A 284 -7.73 -7.73 14.94
C ARG A 284 -7.74 -6.39 14.20
N ASN A 285 -8.91 -5.86 13.85
CA ASN A 285 -9.01 -4.61 13.09
C ASN A 285 -9.22 -3.38 13.99
N ASN A 286 -9.25 -3.54 15.32
CA ASN A 286 -9.32 -2.43 16.26
C ASN A 286 -7.96 -1.73 16.43
N LYS A 287 -6.86 -2.37 16.02
CA LYS A 287 -5.50 -1.84 16.18
C LYS A 287 -4.77 -1.78 14.85
N ARG A 288 -3.95 -0.74 14.66
CA ARG A 288 -3.09 -0.61 13.47
C ARG A 288 -1.78 0.09 13.82
N ASN A 289 -0.68 -0.61 13.58
CA ASN A 289 0.67 -0.06 13.64
C ASN A 289 1.03 0.56 12.29
N PHE A 290 1.71 1.70 12.31
CA PHE A 290 2.15 2.37 11.09
C PHE A 290 3.33 3.31 11.37
N ALA A 291 4.14 3.54 10.34
CA ALA A 291 5.10 4.64 10.33
C ALA A 291 4.44 5.87 9.71
N ALA A 292 4.68 7.04 10.30
CA ALA A 292 4.28 8.32 9.76
C ALA A 292 5.51 9.16 9.42
N PRO A 293 5.50 9.91 8.31
CA PRO A 293 6.61 10.80 7.97
C PRO A 293 6.68 11.93 9.00
N ALA A 294 7.89 12.27 9.44
CA ALA A 294 8.14 13.32 10.42
C ALA A 294 8.90 14.50 9.80
N VAL A 295 9.29 15.50 10.60
CA VAL A 295 9.79 16.79 10.07
C VAL A 295 11.08 16.69 9.24
N GLU A 296 11.87 15.63 9.39
CA GLU A 296 13.07 15.39 8.59
C GLU A 296 12.82 14.51 7.35
N PHE A 297 11.60 14.02 7.15
CA PHE A 297 11.26 13.19 5.99
C PHE A 297 11.19 14.03 4.70
N PRO A 298 11.67 13.49 3.55
CA PRO A 298 12.37 12.21 3.38
C PRO A 298 13.90 12.33 3.39
N ALA A 299 14.61 11.20 3.54
CA ALA A 299 16.07 11.15 3.36
C ALA A 299 16.49 11.40 1.90
N PHE A 300 15.97 10.59 0.98
CA PHE A 300 16.36 10.60 -0.42
C PHE A 300 15.39 11.39 -1.28
N HIS A 301 15.94 12.09 -2.27
CA HIS A 301 15.19 12.88 -3.23
C HIS A 301 15.65 12.54 -4.64
N LEU A 302 14.72 12.56 -5.60
CA LEU A 302 15.03 12.46 -7.02
C LEU A 302 15.79 13.71 -7.47
N THR A 303 16.81 13.54 -8.31
CA THR A 303 17.61 14.67 -8.84
C THR A 303 17.68 14.67 -10.35
N GLU A 304 17.84 13.53 -11.00
CA GLU A 304 18.03 13.49 -12.44
C GLU A 304 17.50 12.19 -13.06
N LEU A 305 16.91 12.28 -14.24
CA LEU A 305 16.34 11.13 -14.95
C LEU A 305 16.80 11.15 -16.41
N ALA A 306 17.28 10.01 -16.90
CA ALA A 306 17.54 9.75 -18.30
C ALA A 306 16.65 8.61 -18.80
N PRO A 307 15.47 8.92 -19.39
CA PRO A 307 14.58 7.90 -19.96
C PRO A 307 15.11 7.25 -21.23
N ARG A 308 15.99 7.93 -21.98
CA ARG A 308 16.52 7.41 -23.23
C ARG A 308 17.95 7.86 -23.52
N PRO A 309 18.92 7.55 -22.64
CA PRO A 309 20.30 7.95 -22.82
C PRO A 309 20.91 7.31 -24.07
N ASP A 310 21.68 8.08 -24.82
CA ASP A 310 22.24 7.73 -26.14
C ASP A 310 21.20 7.20 -27.15
N GLY A 311 19.92 7.57 -26.96
CA GLY A 311 18.82 7.08 -27.79
C GLY A 311 18.40 5.63 -27.50
N SER A 312 18.86 5.05 -26.39
CA SER A 312 18.53 3.69 -25.95
C SER A 312 17.76 3.66 -24.63
N SER A 313 16.59 3.02 -24.63
CA SER A 313 15.85 2.73 -23.38
C SER A 313 16.53 1.64 -22.53
N ASP A 314 17.50 0.89 -23.09
CA ASP A 314 18.24 -0.15 -22.35
C ASP A 314 19.29 0.42 -21.40
N ALA A 315 19.64 1.70 -21.55
CA ALA A 315 20.64 2.39 -20.74
C ALA A 315 20.02 3.38 -19.73
N GLU A 316 18.69 3.33 -19.53
CA GLU A 316 17.96 4.19 -18.59
C GLU A 316 18.62 4.30 -17.22
N TRP A 317 18.56 5.49 -16.64
CA TRP A 317 19.03 5.71 -15.29
C TRP A 317 18.25 6.81 -14.56
N ILE A 318 18.24 6.69 -13.23
CA ILE A 318 17.60 7.61 -12.29
C ILE A 318 18.61 7.94 -11.21
N GLU A 319 18.76 9.20 -10.88
CA GLU A 319 19.61 9.67 -9.80
C GLU A 319 18.77 10.11 -8.58
N ILE A 320 19.23 9.67 -7.41
CA ILE A 320 18.75 10.14 -6.12
C ILE A 320 19.91 10.71 -5.29
N VAL A 321 19.60 11.59 -4.35
CA VAL A 321 20.57 12.14 -3.40
C VAL A 321 20.06 12.02 -1.96
N ASN A 322 20.94 11.66 -1.04
CA ASN A 322 20.64 11.76 0.39
C ASN A 322 20.72 13.23 0.82
N ARG A 323 19.58 13.86 1.11
CA ARG A 323 19.50 15.25 1.59
C ARG A 323 19.45 15.36 3.11
N SER A 324 19.39 14.25 3.83
CA SER A 324 19.51 14.29 5.29
C SER A 324 20.92 14.71 5.71
N ASP A 325 21.06 15.18 6.94
CA ASP A 325 22.33 15.64 7.54
C ASP A 325 23.22 14.49 8.05
N ARG A 326 22.81 13.23 7.79
CA ARG A 326 23.46 12.00 8.26
C ARG A 326 23.47 10.92 7.18
N PRO A 327 24.31 9.88 7.31
CA PRO A 327 24.19 8.70 6.45
C PRO A 327 22.83 8.04 6.64
N TYR A 328 22.24 7.54 5.55
CA TYR A 328 20.95 6.85 5.55
C TYR A 328 21.02 5.55 4.76
N ASP A 329 20.30 4.52 5.19
CA ASP A 329 20.26 3.23 4.51
C ASP A 329 19.24 3.24 3.38
N LEU A 330 19.65 2.86 2.17
CA LEU A 330 18.80 2.73 0.99
C LEU A 330 18.10 1.37 0.91
N ALA A 331 18.36 0.43 1.82
CA ALA A 331 17.70 -0.87 1.83
C ALA A 331 16.16 -0.74 1.89
N GLY A 332 15.48 -1.50 1.04
CA GLY A 332 14.02 -1.54 0.98
C GLY A 332 13.36 -0.34 0.32
N TRP A 333 14.11 0.72 -0.02
CA TRP A 333 13.58 1.82 -0.83
C TRP A 333 13.22 1.33 -2.23
N GLN A 334 12.28 2.01 -2.86
CA GLN A 334 11.70 1.56 -4.10
C GLN A 334 11.52 2.71 -5.09
N VAL A 335 11.65 2.40 -6.38
CA VAL A 335 11.46 3.33 -7.50
C VAL A 335 10.62 2.68 -8.60
N GLY A 336 9.69 3.44 -9.18
CA GLY A 336 8.87 3.01 -10.30
C GLY A 336 7.75 3.98 -10.62
N ASP A 337 6.62 3.48 -11.09
CA ASP A 337 5.41 4.26 -11.39
C ASP A 337 4.19 3.73 -10.60
N TYR A 338 3.00 4.29 -10.82
CA TYR A 338 1.76 3.84 -10.17
C TYR A 338 1.36 2.39 -10.48
N LYS A 339 1.89 1.80 -11.56
CA LYS A 339 1.56 0.42 -11.96
C LYS A 339 2.52 -0.56 -11.34
N ARG A 340 3.78 -0.16 -11.18
CA ARG A 340 4.84 -1.01 -10.69
C ARG A 340 5.98 -0.21 -10.08
N ILE A 341 6.15 -0.41 -8.78
CA ILE A 341 7.26 0.06 -7.97
C ILE A 341 8.23 -1.13 -7.78
N ASN A 342 9.53 -0.91 -7.95
CA ASN A 342 10.56 -1.95 -7.75
C ASN A 342 11.52 -1.55 -6.65
N THR A 343 11.91 -2.49 -5.81
CA THR A 343 12.94 -2.28 -4.80
C THR A 343 14.28 -1.93 -5.45
N THR A 344 14.94 -0.89 -4.94
CA THR A 344 16.23 -0.42 -5.45
C THR A 344 17.36 -1.34 -5.01
N VAL A 345 17.41 -1.63 -3.70
CA VAL A 345 18.40 -2.52 -3.08
C VAL A 345 17.74 -3.27 -1.93
N ASP A 346 17.88 -4.60 -1.92
CA ASP A 346 17.24 -5.47 -0.91
C ASP A 346 18.14 -5.69 0.34
N THR A 347 19.35 -5.15 0.31
CA THR A 347 20.36 -5.27 1.38
C THR A 347 20.88 -3.90 1.81
N SER A 348 21.35 -3.79 3.06
CA SER A 348 21.89 -2.55 3.61
C SER A 348 22.93 -1.89 2.69
N LEU A 349 22.66 -0.63 2.33
CA LEU A 349 23.53 0.24 1.55
C LEU A 349 23.49 1.64 2.17
N ILE A 350 24.49 1.94 3.00
CA ILE A 350 24.61 3.24 3.67
C ILE A 350 25.11 4.31 2.69
N VAL A 351 24.28 5.32 2.46
CA VAL A 351 24.59 6.47 1.60
C VAL A 351 24.89 7.68 2.47
N ALA A 352 26.07 8.27 2.32
CA ALA A 352 26.48 9.43 3.12
C ALA A 352 25.60 10.68 2.81
N SER A 353 25.55 11.62 3.76
CA SER A 353 24.87 12.91 3.55
C SER A 353 25.45 13.62 2.31
N GLY A 354 24.57 14.10 1.43
CA GLY A 354 24.90 14.73 0.15
C GLY A 354 25.41 13.79 -0.94
N GLN A 355 25.60 12.50 -0.66
CA GLN A 355 26.03 11.54 -1.66
C GLN A 355 24.88 11.18 -2.60
N ARG A 356 25.19 11.06 -3.89
CA ARG A 356 24.29 10.66 -4.96
C ARG A 356 24.41 9.17 -5.26
N VAL A 357 23.30 8.57 -5.64
CA VAL A 357 23.21 7.20 -6.14
C VAL A 357 22.59 7.23 -7.52
N VAL A 358 23.28 6.64 -8.50
CA VAL A 358 22.75 6.46 -9.85
C VAL A 358 22.22 5.04 -9.95
N LEU A 359 20.89 4.92 -10.01
CA LEU A 359 20.19 3.67 -10.29
C LEU A 359 20.19 3.47 -11.81
N VAL A 360 20.69 2.34 -12.29
CA VAL A 360 20.86 2.06 -13.72
C VAL A 360 20.10 0.80 -14.11
N ARG A 361 19.51 0.80 -15.31
CA ARG A 361 18.92 -0.40 -15.89
C ARG A 361 19.96 -1.43 -16.32
N SER A 362 21.12 -0.97 -16.78
CA SER A 362 22.26 -1.81 -17.17
C SER A 362 23.58 -1.13 -16.82
N ALA A 363 24.33 -1.69 -15.88
CA ALA A 363 25.63 -1.14 -15.50
C ALA A 363 26.63 -1.13 -16.65
N SER A 364 26.60 -2.15 -17.52
CA SER A 364 27.51 -2.22 -18.66
C SER A 364 27.26 -1.09 -19.67
N LEU A 365 25.99 -0.86 -20.02
CA LEU A 365 25.64 0.20 -20.97
C LEU A 365 25.91 1.59 -20.36
N PHE A 366 25.61 1.77 -19.08
CA PHE A 366 25.91 3.02 -18.39
C PHE A 366 27.43 3.30 -18.38
N VAL A 367 28.27 2.32 -18.08
CA VAL A 367 29.74 2.51 -18.09
C VAL A 367 30.27 2.79 -19.49
N ASP A 368 29.66 2.24 -20.55
CA ASP A 368 30.03 2.55 -21.93
C ASP A 368 29.75 4.03 -22.27
N SER A 369 28.63 4.58 -21.80
CA SER A 369 28.25 5.99 -21.96
C SER A 369 29.04 6.93 -21.03
N TYR A 370 29.37 6.49 -19.82
CA TYR A 370 30.04 7.27 -18.78
C TYR A 370 31.32 6.59 -18.26
N PRO A 371 32.36 6.40 -19.08
CA PRO A 371 33.54 5.59 -18.74
C PRO A 371 34.41 6.17 -17.59
N GLY A 372 34.18 7.43 -17.21
CA GLY A 372 34.85 8.09 -16.10
C GLY A 372 34.04 8.15 -14.81
N PHE A 373 32.84 7.56 -14.77
CA PHE A 373 31.98 7.61 -13.59
C PHE A 373 32.61 6.85 -12.42
N ALA A 374 32.74 7.52 -11.28
CA ALA A 374 33.32 6.97 -10.05
C ALA A 374 32.40 7.14 -8.83
N GLY A 375 31.12 7.49 -9.06
CA GLY A 375 30.11 7.62 -8.03
C GLY A 375 29.53 6.28 -7.59
N LEU A 376 28.50 6.34 -6.72
CA LEU A 376 27.78 5.16 -6.30
C LEU A 376 26.74 4.80 -7.38
N MET A 377 26.90 3.63 -7.99
CA MET A 377 26.00 3.08 -9.00
C MET A 377 25.34 1.80 -8.46
N VAL A 378 24.05 1.64 -8.72
CA VAL A 378 23.27 0.47 -8.34
C VAL A 378 22.50 -0.01 -9.57
N GLU A 379 22.58 -1.31 -9.88
CA GLU A 379 21.74 -1.97 -10.88
C GLU A 379 20.68 -2.80 -10.14
N PRO A 380 19.43 -2.31 -9.99
CA PRO A 380 18.38 -3.02 -9.27
C PRO A 380 18.06 -4.38 -9.90
N SER A 381 17.58 -5.32 -9.10
CA SER A 381 17.19 -6.67 -9.56
C SER A 381 15.98 -6.66 -10.53
N SER A 382 15.21 -5.57 -10.54
CA SER A 382 14.13 -5.34 -11.48
C SER A 382 13.96 -3.85 -11.79
N TRP A 383 13.47 -3.54 -12.99
CA TRP A 383 13.36 -2.17 -13.50
C TRP A 383 12.01 -1.96 -14.19
N SER A 384 11.35 -0.83 -13.89
CA SER A 384 10.18 -0.33 -14.61
C SER A 384 10.68 0.68 -15.65
N LEU A 385 10.35 0.47 -16.92
CA LEU A 385 10.81 1.33 -18.01
C LEU A 385 10.28 2.74 -17.85
N LEU A 386 11.15 3.71 -18.11
CA LEU A 386 10.79 5.12 -18.23
C LEU A 386 10.17 5.39 -19.61
N ASN A 387 8.90 5.78 -19.63
CA ASN A 387 8.17 5.97 -20.88
C ASN A 387 8.65 7.20 -21.67
N ASP A 388 9.08 7.01 -22.91
CA ASP A 388 9.55 8.09 -23.79
C ASP A 388 8.52 9.19 -24.11
N GLY A 389 7.24 8.92 -23.88
CA GLY A 389 6.17 9.89 -24.04
C GLY A 389 6.01 10.71 -22.78
N ALA A 390 5.17 10.19 -21.89
CA ALA A 390 4.91 10.77 -20.60
C ALA A 390 5.02 9.69 -19.53
N ASP A 391 5.52 10.07 -18.36
CA ASP A 391 5.65 9.16 -17.24
C ASP A 391 5.58 9.88 -15.90
N THR A 392 5.45 9.10 -14.83
CA THR A 392 5.66 9.58 -13.46
C THR A 392 6.50 8.59 -12.70
N VAL A 393 7.66 9.05 -12.25
CA VAL A 393 8.55 8.30 -11.38
C VAL A 393 8.24 8.64 -9.93
N LEU A 394 8.03 7.61 -9.13
CA LEU A 394 7.83 7.64 -7.68
C LEU A 394 9.10 7.12 -6.99
N LEU A 395 9.48 7.79 -5.91
CA LEU A 395 10.45 7.31 -4.94
C LEU A 395 9.69 7.03 -3.64
N VAL A 396 9.67 5.77 -3.23
CA VAL A 396 8.95 5.30 -2.05
C VAL A 396 9.95 4.70 -1.07
N ASP A 397 9.78 5.01 0.21
CA ASP A 397 10.65 4.44 1.24
C ASP A 397 10.30 2.98 1.57
N HIS A 398 10.99 2.40 2.53
CA HIS A 398 10.76 1.01 2.95
C HIS A 398 9.48 0.80 3.80
N PHE A 399 8.78 1.86 4.20
CA PHE A 399 7.48 1.79 4.88
C PHE A 399 6.31 1.95 3.91
N GLY A 400 6.58 2.19 2.62
CA GLY A 400 5.56 2.50 1.62
C GLY A 400 5.15 3.98 1.59
N LEU A 401 5.85 4.85 2.32
CA LEU A 401 5.60 6.29 2.28
C LEU A 401 6.27 6.89 1.06
N GLU A 402 5.52 7.66 0.28
CA GLU A 402 6.08 8.37 -0.85
C GLU A 402 7.01 9.49 -0.39
N ALA A 403 8.30 9.34 -0.69
CA ALA A 403 9.33 10.32 -0.39
C ALA A 403 9.35 11.44 -1.43
N ASP A 404 9.33 11.07 -2.71
CA ASP A 404 9.47 12.05 -3.79
C ASP A 404 8.81 11.55 -5.07
N ARG A 405 8.56 12.47 -6.00
CA ARG A 405 8.08 12.13 -7.34
C ARG A 405 8.55 13.11 -8.40
N PHE A 406 8.56 12.63 -9.64
CA PHE A 406 8.71 13.49 -10.80
C PHE A 406 7.91 12.98 -12.00
N GLY A 407 7.08 13.85 -12.57
CA GLY A 407 6.30 13.58 -13.77
C GLY A 407 6.76 14.41 -14.97
N TYR A 408 6.91 13.78 -16.13
CA TYR A 408 7.24 14.45 -17.39
C TYR A 408 6.26 14.06 -18.50
N SER A 409 6.15 14.91 -19.52
CA SER A 409 5.21 14.73 -20.63
C SER A 409 5.87 14.61 -22.01
N ARG A 410 7.21 14.66 -22.03
CA ARG A 410 8.06 14.53 -23.20
C ARG A 410 9.50 14.24 -22.80
N LEU A 411 10.30 13.84 -23.77
CA LEU A 411 11.76 13.91 -23.72
C LEU A 411 12.29 15.16 -24.42
N PHE A 412 13.56 15.43 -24.21
CA PHE A 412 14.31 16.41 -24.98
C PHE A 412 14.92 15.77 -26.22
N ASP A 413 15.06 16.56 -27.30
CA ASP A 413 15.83 16.15 -28.46
C ASP A 413 17.33 16.23 -28.15
N GLY A 414 18.10 15.27 -28.64
CA GLY A 414 19.48 15.08 -28.20
C GLY A 414 19.53 14.30 -26.89
N ASP A 415 20.72 13.85 -26.50
CA ASP A 415 20.93 13.06 -25.30
C ASP A 415 20.83 13.91 -24.01
N TYR A 416 19.78 14.70 -23.85
CA TYR A 416 19.57 15.50 -22.64
C TYR A 416 18.65 14.79 -21.66
N THR A 417 18.90 15.01 -20.38
CA THR A 417 18.16 14.43 -19.26
C THR A 417 17.17 15.43 -18.68
N TRP A 418 16.25 14.92 -17.86
CA TRP A 418 15.47 15.75 -16.94
C TRP A 418 16.27 15.95 -15.66
N SER A 419 16.58 17.19 -15.32
CA SER A 419 17.38 17.55 -14.14
C SER A 419 16.58 18.48 -13.24
N ARG A 420 16.60 18.21 -11.92
CA ARG A 420 16.00 19.06 -10.89
C ARG A 420 16.91 20.26 -10.62
N ASP A 421 16.33 21.45 -10.53
CA ASP A 421 17.05 22.67 -10.14
C ASP A 421 17.30 22.66 -8.63
N GLU A 422 18.56 22.84 -8.26
CA GLU A 422 19.03 22.78 -6.88
C GLU A 422 19.45 24.16 -6.34
N GLN A 423 19.19 25.24 -7.09
CA GLN A 423 19.42 26.61 -6.64
C GLN A 423 18.35 27.07 -5.63
N ASP A 424 18.76 27.96 -4.72
CA ASP A 424 17.90 28.49 -3.65
C ASP A 424 16.60 29.09 -4.19
N GLY A 425 15.47 28.65 -3.61
CA GLY A 425 14.13 29.11 -3.98
C GLY A 425 13.57 28.55 -5.30
N GLN A 426 14.34 27.73 -6.02
CA GLN A 426 13.91 27.02 -7.24
C GLN A 426 13.89 25.50 -7.06
N GLN A 427 14.22 25.02 -5.86
CA GLN A 427 14.11 23.61 -5.49
C GLN A 427 12.72 23.05 -5.84
N GLY A 428 12.70 21.98 -6.63
CA GLY A 428 11.47 21.35 -7.13
C GLY A 428 11.06 21.74 -8.55
N ARG A 429 11.75 22.70 -9.19
CA ARG A 429 11.64 22.93 -10.63
C ARG A 429 12.47 21.91 -11.39
N TRP A 430 11.99 21.48 -12.56
CA TRP A 430 12.68 20.51 -13.39
C TRP A 430 12.88 21.07 -14.78
N GLY A 431 13.99 20.75 -15.41
CA GLY A 431 14.29 21.22 -16.75
C GLY A 431 15.26 20.31 -17.48
N ARG A 432 15.77 20.82 -18.59
CA ARG A 432 16.75 20.10 -19.39
C ARG A 432 18.12 20.23 -18.73
N SER A 433 18.92 19.17 -18.76
CA SER A 433 20.34 19.29 -18.43
C SER A 433 21.06 20.33 -19.30
N ALA A 434 22.08 20.97 -18.72
CA ALA A 434 22.99 21.84 -19.47
C ALA A 434 23.88 21.05 -20.45
N GLU A 435 24.34 19.87 -20.02
CA GLU A 435 25.23 19.00 -20.77
C GLU A 435 24.48 17.83 -21.43
N LEU A 436 24.99 17.38 -22.59
CA LEU A 436 24.59 16.11 -23.18
C LEU A 436 25.06 14.96 -22.29
N GLY A 437 24.22 13.94 -22.13
CA GLY A 437 24.37 12.87 -21.16
C GLY A 437 23.99 13.26 -19.73
N GLY A 438 23.57 14.51 -19.47
CA GLY A 438 23.26 14.95 -18.12
C GLY A 438 24.51 15.07 -17.22
N SER A 439 24.29 15.00 -15.91
CA SER A 439 25.34 15.21 -14.90
C SER A 439 25.39 14.10 -13.82
N PRO A 440 25.39 12.80 -14.18
CA PRO A 440 25.31 11.73 -13.19
C PRO A 440 26.45 11.78 -12.17
N GLY A 441 26.08 11.72 -10.90
CA GLY A 441 26.94 11.82 -9.73
C GLY A 441 27.38 13.24 -9.37
N GLN A 442 26.92 14.28 -10.09
CA GLN A 442 27.29 15.68 -9.88
C GLN A 442 26.06 16.55 -9.58
N VAL A 443 26.29 17.78 -9.12
CA VAL A 443 25.21 18.75 -8.92
C VAL A 443 24.66 19.19 -10.27
N ASN A 444 23.33 19.26 -10.39
CA ASN A 444 22.66 19.60 -11.63
C ASN A 444 22.85 21.07 -12.02
N GLU A 445 23.00 21.31 -13.32
CA GLU A 445 22.79 22.63 -13.93
C GLU A 445 21.61 22.53 -14.90
N VAL A 446 20.56 23.31 -14.63
CA VAL A 446 19.29 23.23 -15.35
C VAL A 446 19.14 24.38 -16.34
N VAL A 447 18.81 24.03 -17.57
CA VAL A 447 18.42 24.98 -18.62
C VAL A 447 16.90 24.96 -18.75
N SER A 448 16.28 26.13 -18.62
CA SER A 448 14.85 26.28 -18.91
C SER A 448 14.55 25.75 -20.31
N SER A 449 13.65 24.78 -20.38
CA SER A 449 13.44 24.01 -21.60
C SER A 449 12.41 24.65 -22.54
N TYR A 450 11.83 25.79 -22.17
CA TYR A 450 10.72 26.36 -22.91
C TYR A 450 11.18 27.39 -23.96
N VAL A 451 11.00 27.02 -25.23
CA VAL A 451 11.25 27.89 -26.39
C VAL A 451 9.92 28.20 -27.11
N GLY A 452 8.92 28.73 -26.41
CA GLY A 452 7.68 29.28 -26.99
C GLY A 452 6.67 28.28 -27.60
N GLY A 453 5.36 28.54 -27.37
CA GLY A 453 4.15 27.92 -28.01
C GLY A 453 4.04 26.38 -27.84
N ASP A 454 3.14 25.75 -27.09
CA ASP A 454 1.83 26.02 -26.51
C ASP A 454 1.81 25.52 -25.05
N LEU A 455 0.78 25.83 -24.25
CA LEU A 455 0.57 25.22 -22.93
C LEU A 455 0.03 23.79 -23.07
N LYS A 456 0.75 22.80 -22.54
CA LYS A 456 0.27 21.43 -22.37
C LYS A 456 0.08 21.10 -20.89
N VAL A 457 -1.02 20.43 -20.60
CA VAL A 457 -1.30 19.90 -19.27
C VAL A 457 -1.65 18.43 -19.40
N LEU A 458 -0.91 17.60 -18.67
CA LEU A 458 -1.19 16.19 -18.50
C LEU A 458 -1.68 15.95 -17.07
N VAL A 459 -2.62 15.03 -16.94
CA VAL A 459 -3.23 14.61 -15.67
C VAL A 459 -3.09 13.09 -15.64
N THR A 460 -2.43 12.56 -14.62
CA THR A 460 -2.21 11.12 -14.51
C THR A 460 -2.28 10.65 -13.05
N PRO A 461 -3.08 9.62 -12.73
CA PRO A 461 -4.14 9.05 -13.57
C PRO A 461 -5.33 10.03 -13.75
N GLU A 462 -6.15 9.87 -14.80
CA GLU A 462 -7.35 10.72 -15.00
C GLU A 462 -8.50 10.36 -14.04
N VAL A 463 -8.47 9.14 -13.50
CA VAL A 463 -9.38 8.59 -12.48
C VAL A 463 -8.50 8.11 -11.34
N PHE A 464 -8.86 8.44 -10.10
CA PHE A 464 -8.05 8.07 -8.93
C PHE A 464 -8.96 7.84 -7.71
N SER A 465 -8.52 7.02 -6.76
CA SER A 465 -9.25 6.65 -5.54
C SER A 465 -8.44 7.10 -4.32
N PRO A 466 -8.67 8.31 -3.77
CA PRO A 466 -7.95 8.80 -2.60
C PRO A 466 -8.53 8.18 -1.31
N ASP A 467 -8.42 6.86 -1.16
CA ASP A 467 -8.91 6.12 0.00
C ASP A 467 -7.82 5.83 1.06
N GLY A 468 -6.55 5.95 0.69
CA GLY A 468 -5.37 5.76 1.53
C GLY A 468 -4.84 4.33 1.49
N ASP A 469 -5.13 3.55 0.45
CA ASP A 469 -4.66 2.17 0.27
C ASP A 469 -3.27 2.07 -0.40
N GLY A 470 -2.69 3.21 -0.81
CA GLY A 470 -1.41 3.32 -1.50
C GLY A 470 -1.53 3.22 -3.03
N VAL A 471 -2.72 2.97 -3.58
CA VAL A 471 -2.99 2.72 -4.99
C VAL A 471 -3.83 3.85 -5.58
N GLU A 472 -3.25 4.59 -6.52
CA GLU A 472 -3.95 5.70 -7.20
C GLU A 472 -4.60 6.72 -6.23
N ASP A 473 -3.97 6.98 -5.09
CA ASP A 473 -4.46 7.91 -4.06
C ASP A 473 -4.39 9.39 -4.42
N SER A 474 -3.71 9.69 -5.52
CA SER A 474 -3.47 11.06 -5.97
C SER A 474 -3.44 11.14 -7.47
N VAL A 475 -3.73 12.34 -7.96
CA VAL A 475 -3.47 12.70 -9.34
C VAL A 475 -2.30 13.65 -9.45
N VAL A 476 -1.45 13.39 -10.43
CA VAL A 476 -0.34 14.22 -10.83
C VAL A 476 -0.75 15.10 -12.00
N ILE A 477 -0.55 16.40 -11.82
CA ILE A 477 -0.81 17.43 -12.81
C ILE A 477 0.55 17.92 -13.33
N ILE A 478 0.91 17.55 -14.54
CA ILE A 478 2.16 17.95 -15.20
C ILE A 478 1.84 19.10 -16.14
N ILE A 479 2.59 20.19 -16.03
CA ILE A 479 2.44 21.38 -16.86
C ILE A 479 3.73 21.58 -17.66
N ASP A 480 3.63 21.40 -18.97
CA ASP A 480 4.67 21.75 -19.94
C ASP A 480 4.29 23.09 -20.57
N GLY A 481 4.97 24.16 -20.17
CA GLY A 481 4.62 25.54 -20.52
C GLY A 481 5.72 26.53 -20.13
N PRO A 482 5.56 27.82 -20.46
CA PRO A 482 6.56 28.83 -20.16
C PRO A 482 6.77 29.02 -18.66
N ASP A 483 8.01 29.33 -18.31
CA ASP A 483 8.38 29.75 -16.97
C ASP A 483 7.90 31.17 -16.73
N THR A 484 6.87 31.29 -15.89
CA THR A 484 6.29 32.58 -15.51
C THR A 484 5.89 32.57 -14.05
N GLN A 485 5.87 33.76 -13.45
CA GLN A 485 5.28 34.01 -12.14
C GLN A 485 3.74 34.13 -12.21
N GLY A 486 3.18 34.36 -13.41
CA GLY A 486 1.74 34.55 -13.63
C GLY A 486 1.08 33.33 -14.28
N TYR A 487 0.45 32.48 -13.46
CA TYR A 487 -0.40 31.38 -13.94
C TYR A 487 -1.62 31.21 -13.03
N VAL A 488 -2.65 30.54 -13.55
CA VAL A 488 -3.82 30.13 -12.77
C VAL A 488 -3.93 28.62 -12.86
N LEU A 489 -4.01 27.92 -11.72
CA LEU A 489 -4.25 26.48 -11.67
C LEU A 489 -5.26 26.14 -10.58
N LYS A 490 -6.46 25.71 -11.01
CA LYS A 490 -7.61 25.52 -10.12
C LYS A 490 -8.39 24.26 -10.48
N VAL A 491 -9.01 23.64 -9.48
CA VAL A 491 -9.98 22.57 -9.68
C VAL A 491 -11.37 23.06 -9.36
N PHE A 492 -12.33 22.74 -10.23
CA PHE A 492 -13.74 23.07 -10.11
C PHE A 492 -14.58 21.82 -9.95
N ASP A 493 -15.65 21.90 -9.16
CA ASP A 493 -16.68 20.86 -9.14
C ASP A 493 -17.64 20.99 -10.35
N ARG A 494 -18.56 20.03 -10.47
CA ARG A 494 -19.59 20.01 -11.53
C ARG A 494 -20.54 21.21 -11.52
N GLN A 495 -20.58 22.01 -10.44
CA GLN A 495 -21.35 23.25 -10.34
C GLN A 495 -20.53 24.49 -10.75
N GLY A 496 -19.24 24.33 -11.08
CA GLY A 496 -18.34 25.43 -11.41
C GLY A 496 -17.83 26.20 -10.19
N ARG A 497 -17.91 25.61 -8.98
CA ARG A 497 -17.32 26.18 -7.76
C ARG A 497 -15.86 25.75 -7.67
N VAL A 498 -14.96 26.67 -7.33
CA VAL A 498 -13.55 26.35 -7.08
C VAL A 498 -13.46 25.54 -5.79
N VAL A 499 -12.91 24.33 -5.89
CA VAL A 499 -12.68 23.44 -4.73
C VAL A 499 -11.22 23.41 -4.31
N ARG A 500 -10.28 23.61 -5.24
CA ARG A 500 -8.83 23.65 -4.97
C ARG A 500 -8.12 24.74 -5.79
N ARG A 501 -7.13 25.42 -5.19
CA ARG A 501 -6.21 26.39 -5.81
C ARG A 501 -4.77 25.98 -5.57
N PHE A 502 -3.96 25.99 -6.63
CA PHE A 502 -2.51 25.77 -6.54
C PHE A 502 -1.71 27.06 -6.76
N ASP A 503 -2.30 28.04 -7.43
CA ASP A 503 -1.73 29.37 -7.67
C ASP A 503 -1.73 30.23 -6.39
N GLN A 504 -0.71 30.08 -5.54
CA GLN A 504 -0.58 30.78 -4.23
C GLN A 504 0.48 31.91 -4.22
N GLY A 505 0.79 32.51 -5.38
CA GLY A 505 1.66 33.70 -5.46
C GLY A 505 3.17 33.44 -5.58
N GLY A 506 3.56 32.25 -6.02
CA GLY A 506 4.96 31.88 -6.32
C GLY A 506 5.19 31.51 -7.80
N TYR A 507 6.37 30.96 -8.09
CA TYR A 507 6.66 30.39 -9.41
C TYR A 507 5.74 29.20 -9.69
N ARG A 508 5.44 29.01 -10.98
CA ARG A 508 4.81 27.79 -11.46
C ARG A 508 5.80 26.62 -11.29
N LEU A 509 5.38 25.57 -10.61
CA LEU A 509 6.02 24.26 -10.66
C LEU A 509 5.64 23.53 -11.95
N ASP A 510 6.51 22.65 -12.44
CA ASP A 510 6.21 21.79 -13.58
C ASP A 510 5.25 20.65 -13.21
N GLN A 511 5.08 20.38 -11.92
CA GLN A 511 4.22 19.34 -11.39
C GLN A 511 3.47 19.80 -10.13
N TYR A 512 2.22 19.37 -10.01
CA TYR A 512 1.41 19.46 -8.79
C TYR A 512 0.79 18.12 -8.48
N VAL A 513 0.58 17.85 -7.20
CA VAL A 513 -0.11 16.65 -6.72
C VAL A 513 -1.43 17.05 -6.09
N TRP A 514 -2.47 16.28 -6.37
CA TRP A 514 -3.77 16.47 -5.78
C TRP A 514 -4.37 15.18 -5.23
N TYR A 515 -4.58 15.15 -3.92
CA TYR A 515 -5.16 14.02 -3.19
C TYR A 515 -6.69 14.11 -3.08
N GLY A 516 -7.36 14.76 -4.03
CA GLY A 516 -8.83 14.89 -4.02
C GLY A 516 -9.38 15.75 -2.88
N ARG A 517 -8.56 16.65 -2.31
CA ARG A 517 -8.94 17.51 -1.18
C ARG A 517 -9.26 18.93 -1.61
N SER A 518 -10.15 19.57 -0.87
CA SER A 518 -10.46 21.00 -1.01
C SER A 518 -9.33 21.90 -0.48
N ASP A 519 -9.43 23.22 -0.70
CA ASP A 519 -8.55 24.22 -0.07
C ASP A 519 -8.56 24.14 1.47
N ALA A 520 -9.64 23.61 2.06
CA ALA A 520 -9.77 23.43 3.51
C ALA A 520 -9.31 22.04 3.99
N GLY A 521 -8.59 21.27 3.17
CA GLY A 521 -8.08 19.93 3.51
C GLY A 521 -9.11 18.79 3.51
N ARG A 522 -10.42 19.10 3.42
CA ARG A 522 -11.48 18.08 3.38
C ARG A 522 -11.47 17.27 2.09
N ARG A 523 -11.60 15.93 2.19
CA ARG A 523 -11.85 15.05 1.03
C ARG A 523 -13.09 15.51 0.26
N LEU A 524 -13.03 15.40 -1.05
CA LEU A 524 -14.12 15.77 -1.94
C LEU A 524 -14.94 14.53 -2.33
N PRO A 525 -16.26 14.66 -2.55
CA PRO A 525 -17.10 13.54 -2.94
C PRO A 525 -16.67 12.93 -4.29
N VAL A 526 -16.95 11.63 -4.46
CA VAL A 526 -16.87 10.94 -5.75
C VAL A 526 -17.60 11.74 -6.83
N GLY A 527 -16.96 11.90 -7.98
CA GLY A 527 -17.52 12.64 -9.10
C GLY A 527 -16.49 13.24 -10.04
N ILE A 528 -17.00 13.94 -11.04
CA ILE A 528 -16.20 14.61 -12.08
C ILE A 528 -15.87 16.03 -11.62
N TYR A 529 -14.59 16.35 -11.71
CA TYR A 529 -13.99 17.65 -11.48
C TYR A 529 -13.32 18.16 -12.75
N VAL A 530 -13.12 19.47 -12.83
CA VAL A 530 -12.45 20.12 -13.96
C VAL A 530 -11.22 20.87 -13.47
N LEU A 531 -10.05 20.42 -13.88
CA LEU A 531 -8.82 21.17 -13.78
C LEU A 531 -8.82 22.28 -14.83
N TYR A 532 -8.46 23.49 -14.42
CA TYR A 532 -8.26 24.64 -15.28
C TYR A 532 -6.86 25.20 -15.06
N CYS A 533 -6.08 25.25 -16.14
CA CYS A 533 -4.77 25.89 -16.18
C CYS A 533 -4.79 27.04 -17.17
N ARG A 534 -4.20 28.19 -16.82
CA ARG A 534 -3.97 29.32 -17.73
C ARG A 534 -2.59 29.91 -17.49
N ILE A 535 -1.87 30.14 -18.57
CA ILE A 535 -0.60 30.87 -18.60
C ILE A 535 -0.77 32.04 -19.55
N ASP A 536 -0.46 33.26 -19.11
CA ASP A 536 -0.79 34.50 -19.83
C ASP A 536 -0.28 34.51 -21.29
N ASP A 537 0.92 33.98 -21.53
CA ASP A 537 1.56 33.95 -22.85
C ASP A 537 1.37 32.64 -23.64
N ALA A 538 0.67 31.65 -23.07
CA ALA A 538 0.51 30.32 -23.68
C ALA A 538 -0.95 29.81 -23.70
N GLY A 539 -1.91 30.60 -23.25
CA GLY A 539 -3.34 30.31 -23.32
C GLY A 539 -3.88 29.55 -22.10
N SER A 540 -4.94 28.75 -22.29
CA SER A 540 -5.57 27.99 -21.21
C SER A 540 -5.99 26.59 -21.63
N VAL A 541 -5.86 25.64 -20.72
CA VAL A 541 -6.22 24.23 -20.88
C VAL A 541 -7.24 23.83 -19.80
N LYS A 542 -8.19 22.96 -20.17
CA LYS A 542 -9.12 22.31 -19.25
C LYS A 542 -8.98 20.80 -19.36
N LYS A 543 -8.94 20.10 -18.23
CA LYS A 543 -8.87 18.64 -18.16
C LYS A 543 -9.88 18.10 -17.16
N PRO A 544 -10.65 17.05 -17.49
CA PRO A 544 -11.46 16.36 -16.49
C PRO A 544 -10.54 15.58 -15.53
N ILE A 545 -10.96 15.47 -14.28
CA ILE A 545 -10.38 14.57 -13.27
C ILE A 545 -11.55 13.88 -12.58
N VAL A 546 -11.48 12.58 -12.37
CA VAL A 546 -12.54 11.82 -11.69
C VAL A 546 -12.02 11.31 -10.36
N ILE A 547 -12.72 11.66 -9.28
CA ILE A 547 -12.57 10.97 -7.98
C ILE A 547 -13.51 9.77 -8.02
N ALA A 548 -12.96 8.57 -7.88
CA ALA A 548 -13.68 7.32 -7.71
C ALA A 548 -13.55 6.79 -6.27
N ARG A 549 -14.28 5.73 -5.96
CA ARG A 549 -14.18 4.88 -4.77
C ARG A 549 -14.56 3.47 -5.14
#